data_AF-A0A2G1X4E2-F1
#
_entry.id   AF-A0A2G1X4E2-F1
#
_cell.length_a   1.000
_cell.length_b   1.000
_cell.length_c   1.000
_cell.angle_alpha   90.00
_cell.angle_beta   90.00
_cell.angle_gamma   90.00
#
_symmetry.space_group_name_H-M   'P 1'
#
loop_
_entity.id
_entity.type
_entity.pdbx_description
1 polymer ?
#
loop_
_entity_poly.entity_id
_entity_poly.type
_entity_poly.pdbx_seq_one_letter_code
_entity_poly.pdbx_strand_id
1 'polypeptide(L)'
;EFEGSANMHNDDASFEAATFRGKADFDKASFLYANFTHTTFARDAAFTEAEFEHSVAFRPRPAESETLVDLSDAVVRGGTLGQPEQGDAFYDCTHAEVREVTLDDEHCAHGLFNHFRFCNTDFHGFDFTAHKTYLARNNWEIHTFAATEAADRSGSETDFTPARLENTYLKAKNCASDFGDRKAAAEFFIKEMVYRRRKNWRAAFTREEAVSPVNRTKALGKWIGNKVLHQTCGYGERLWRVVYVSAVTVFIWGVLYTTTTQGTTGSSGLTTQGIGGLSNLFSPEGAVVLGKNMYFSMVTFTTLGYGDIQPVGSTARALAGLEAFLGALLVALVVFVLGRRVAW
;
A
#
# COMPACT_ATOMS: atom_id res chain seq x y z
N GLU A 1 14.90 -60.23 4.99
CA GLU A 1 15.03 -59.32 3.84
C GLU A 1 15.11 -57.93 4.41
N PHE A 2 16.31 -57.36 4.42
CA PHE A 2 16.57 -56.04 4.98
C PHE A 2 16.34 -55.06 3.82
N GLU A 3 15.14 -54.50 3.73
CA GLU A 3 14.86 -53.39 2.81
C GLU A 3 15.54 -52.15 3.39
N GLY A 4 16.81 -51.96 3.04
CA GLY A 4 17.46 -50.68 3.21
C GLY A 4 16.76 -49.67 2.30
N SER A 5 15.83 -48.89 2.86
CA SER A 5 15.39 -47.66 2.22
C SER A 5 16.60 -46.76 2.09
N ALA A 6 17.05 -46.54 0.86
CA ALA A 6 18.07 -45.55 0.53
C ALA A 6 17.57 -44.14 0.89
N ASN A 7 17.63 -43.78 2.17
CA ASN A 7 17.30 -42.45 2.70
C ASN A 7 18.49 -41.49 2.52
N MET A 8 19.04 -41.40 1.31
CA MET A 8 20.19 -40.52 1.02
C MET A 8 19.88 -39.56 -0.14
N HIS A 9 18.64 -39.08 -0.24
CA HIS A 9 18.20 -38.19 -1.33
C HIS A 9 17.27 -37.04 -0.94
N ASN A 10 17.07 -36.73 0.35
CA ASN A 10 16.18 -35.61 0.71
C ASN A 10 16.90 -34.29 1.03
N ASP A 11 18.14 -34.31 1.54
CA ASP A 11 18.93 -33.11 1.84
C ASP A 11 20.36 -33.29 1.28
N ASP A 12 20.83 -32.37 0.44
CA ASP A 12 22.19 -32.37 -0.14
C ASP A 12 23.21 -31.81 0.87
N ALA A 13 22.76 -30.85 1.70
CA ALA A 13 23.49 -30.39 2.87
C ALA A 13 22.55 -30.26 4.07
N SER A 14 22.76 -31.06 5.11
CA SER A 14 22.02 -30.94 6.37
C SER A 14 22.92 -30.43 7.50
N PHE A 15 22.48 -29.34 8.11
CA PHE A 15 23.06 -28.72 9.30
C PHE A 15 22.06 -28.78 10.48
N GLU A 16 21.15 -29.76 10.45
CA GLU A 16 20.14 -29.94 11.49
C GLU A 16 20.81 -30.04 12.86
N ALA A 17 20.30 -29.26 13.82
CA ALA A 17 20.83 -29.17 15.18
C ALA A 17 22.33 -28.81 15.31
N ALA A 18 22.99 -28.35 14.23
CA ALA A 18 24.36 -27.88 14.27
C ALA A 18 24.47 -26.58 15.08
N THR A 19 25.62 -26.35 15.70
CA THR A 19 25.88 -25.11 16.47
C THR A 19 27.08 -24.38 15.89
N PHE A 20 26.84 -23.19 15.35
CA PHE A 20 27.87 -22.28 14.88
C PHE A 20 28.19 -21.27 15.99
N ARG A 21 29.38 -21.38 16.59
CA ARG A 21 29.81 -20.51 17.70
C ARG A 21 30.30 -19.12 17.25
N GLY A 22 30.69 -18.99 15.99
CA GLY A 22 31.07 -17.72 15.36
C GLY A 22 30.03 -17.27 14.33
N LYS A 23 30.38 -16.27 13.51
CA LYS A 23 29.59 -15.93 12.30
C LYS A 23 29.54 -17.15 11.40
N ALA A 24 28.34 -17.57 11.01
CA ALA A 24 28.18 -18.60 9.99
C ALA A 24 28.16 -17.90 8.62
N ASP A 25 29.07 -18.30 7.74
CA ASP A 25 29.27 -17.67 6.44
C ASP A 25 29.07 -18.71 5.35
N PHE A 26 28.00 -18.53 4.58
CA PHE A 26 27.59 -19.33 3.44
C PHE A 26 27.41 -18.42 2.21
N ASP A 27 28.09 -17.28 2.17
CA ASP A 27 27.98 -16.33 1.07
C ASP A 27 28.37 -17.02 -0.24
N LYS A 28 27.54 -16.83 -1.29
CA LYS A 28 27.68 -17.44 -2.62
C LYS A 28 27.68 -18.98 -2.63
N ALA A 29 27.21 -19.62 -1.55
CA ALA A 29 27.05 -21.06 -1.53
C ALA A 29 25.87 -21.48 -2.42
N SER A 30 25.98 -22.65 -3.07
CA SER A 30 24.92 -23.24 -3.87
C SER A 30 24.50 -24.57 -3.25
N PHE A 31 23.20 -24.73 -3.03
CA PHE A 31 22.58 -25.90 -2.42
C PHE A 31 21.45 -26.42 -3.31
N LEU A 32 21.42 -27.73 -3.55
CA LEU A 32 20.25 -28.36 -4.16
C LEU A 32 19.11 -28.45 -3.13
N TYR A 33 19.39 -29.11 -2.01
CA TYR A 33 18.50 -29.22 -0.86
C TYR A 33 19.29 -28.89 0.40
N ALA A 34 18.80 -27.95 1.21
CA ALA A 34 19.47 -27.55 2.44
C ALA A 34 18.54 -27.59 3.66
N ASN A 35 19.05 -28.09 4.77
CA ASN A 35 18.30 -28.19 6.02
C ASN A 35 19.06 -27.49 7.15
N PHE A 36 18.48 -26.38 7.63
CA PHE A 36 18.95 -25.57 8.76
C PHE A 36 17.93 -25.57 9.91
N THR A 37 17.15 -26.65 10.04
CA THR A 37 16.20 -26.79 11.15
C THR A 37 16.94 -27.02 12.45
N HIS A 38 16.51 -26.33 13.52
CA HIS A 38 17.12 -26.41 14.85
C HIS A 38 18.61 -26.02 14.91
N THR A 39 19.18 -25.48 13.83
CA THR A 39 20.55 -24.97 13.81
C THR A 39 20.66 -23.76 14.73
N THR A 40 21.67 -23.73 15.60
CA THR A 40 21.94 -22.62 16.51
C THR A 40 23.03 -21.73 15.93
N PHE A 41 22.70 -20.48 15.65
CA PHE A 41 23.65 -19.46 15.24
C PHE A 41 23.93 -18.54 16.44
N ALA A 42 25.16 -18.58 16.97
CA ALA A 42 25.55 -17.72 18.09
C ALA A 42 25.76 -16.26 17.71
N ARG A 43 25.92 -16.00 16.41
CA ARG A 43 26.04 -14.70 15.75
C ARG A 43 25.20 -14.74 14.47
N ASP A 44 25.23 -13.69 13.68
CA ASP A 44 24.47 -13.61 12.44
C ASP A 44 24.88 -14.70 11.44
N ALA A 45 23.92 -15.18 10.65
CA ALA A 45 24.12 -16.19 9.62
C ALA A 45 24.02 -15.50 8.24
N ALA A 46 25.13 -15.47 7.51
CA ALA A 46 25.22 -14.83 6.21
C ALA A 46 25.07 -15.87 5.09
N PHE A 47 24.13 -15.60 4.20
CA PHE A 47 23.82 -16.37 3.00
C PHE A 47 23.71 -15.40 1.80
N THR A 48 24.53 -14.34 1.80
CA THR A 48 24.48 -13.31 0.77
C THR A 48 24.84 -13.93 -0.58
N GLU A 49 24.05 -13.68 -1.63
CA GLU A 49 24.20 -14.30 -2.96
C GLU A 49 24.14 -15.85 -2.96
N ALA A 50 23.60 -16.49 -1.90
CA ALA A 50 23.45 -17.94 -1.89
C ALA A 50 22.30 -18.42 -2.80
N GLU A 51 22.44 -19.61 -3.37
CA GLU A 51 21.44 -20.22 -4.26
C GLU A 51 20.88 -21.51 -3.66
N PHE A 52 19.56 -21.57 -3.50
CA PHE A 52 18.81 -22.76 -3.09
C PHE A 52 17.94 -23.23 -4.26
N GLU A 53 18.45 -24.21 -5.01
CA GLU A 53 17.90 -24.62 -6.31
C GLU A 53 16.59 -25.41 -6.21
N HIS A 54 16.39 -26.22 -5.16
CA HIS A 54 15.12 -26.94 -4.97
C HIS A 54 14.37 -26.52 -3.71
N SER A 55 14.96 -26.73 -2.54
CA SER A 55 14.28 -26.47 -1.27
C SER A 55 15.26 -26.14 -0.16
N VAL A 56 14.87 -25.21 0.70
CA VAL A 56 15.54 -24.96 1.97
C VAL A 56 14.56 -24.98 3.14
N ALA A 57 14.94 -25.62 4.23
CA ALA A 57 14.19 -25.59 5.49
C ALA A 57 14.95 -24.75 6.53
N PHE A 58 14.48 -23.54 6.79
CA PHE A 58 15.00 -22.68 7.86
C PHE A 58 14.07 -22.70 9.06
N ARG A 59 14.60 -23.12 10.21
CA ARG A 59 13.98 -22.91 11.53
C ARG A 59 15.08 -22.79 12.59
N PRO A 60 15.92 -21.74 12.50
CA PRO A 60 17.10 -21.61 13.35
C PRO A 60 16.72 -21.26 14.78
N ARG A 61 17.47 -21.79 15.75
CA ARG A 61 17.34 -21.43 17.16
C ARG A 61 18.27 -20.26 17.49
N PRO A 62 17.76 -19.17 18.07
CA PRO A 62 18.62 -18.10 18.55
C PRO A 62 19.45 -18.59 19.75
N ALA A 63 20.72 -18.19 19.82
CA ALA A 63 21.55 -18.48 20.99
C ALA A 63 21.19 -17.58 22.19
N GLU A 64 20.65 -16.39 21.92
CA GLU A 64 20.14 -15.44 22.90
C GLU A 64 18.63 -15.25 22.68
N SER A 65 18.17 -14.04 22.33
CA SER A 65 16.76 -13.76 22.03
C SER A 65 16.43 -13.81 20.54
N GLU A 66 17.36 -13.40 19.68
CA GLU A 66 17.12 -13.18 18.26
C GLU A 66 18.25 -13.72 17.39
N THR A 67 17.91 -14.23 16.22
CA THR A 67 18.87 -14.60 15.17
C THR A 67 18.52 -13.92 13.85
N LEU A 68 19.53 -13.42 13.15
CA LEU A 68 19.37 -12.82 11.82
C LEU A 68 19.97 -13.76 10.78
N VAL A 69 19.15 -14.14 9.81
CA VAL A 69 19.53 -14.85 8.59
C VAL A 69 19.52 -13.84 7.45
N ASP A 70 20.70 -13.48 6.98
CA ASP A 70 20.90 -12.56 5.86
C ASP A 70 20.86 -13.33 4.55
N LEU A 71 19.75 -13.19 3.82
CA LEU A 71 19.51 -13.77 2.48
C LEU A 71 19.60 -12.68 1.40
N SER A 72 20.36 -11.62 1.64
CA SER A 72 20.50 -10.53 0.67
C SER A 72 21.05 -11.05 -0.66
N ASP A 73 20.46 -10.63 -1.77
CA ASP A 73 20.82 -11.08 -3.13
C ASP A 73 20.75 -12.61 -3.34
N ALA A 74 20.16 -13.37 -2.42
CA ALA A 74 20.04 -14.82 -2.52
C ALA A 74 18.89 -15.26 -3.46
N VAL A 75 18.96 -16.49 -3.97
CA VAL A 75 17.90 -17.12 -4.77
C VAL A 75 17.31 -18.28 -3.97
N VAL A 76 16.05 -18.15 -3.55
CA VAL A 76 15.31 -19.19 -2.82
C VAL A 76 14.17 -19.71 -3.69
N ARG A 77 14.40 -20.84 -4.38
CA ARG A 77 13.40 -21.40 -5.32
C ARG A 77 12.22 -22.09 -4.64
N GLY A 78 12.38 -22.54 -3.40
CA GLY A 78 11.34 -23.23 -2.66
C GLY A 78 11.76 -23.58 -1.24
N GLY A 79 10.80 -24.13 -0.49
CA GLY A 79 11.00 -24.59 0.88
C GLY A 79 10.25 -23.76 1.91
N THR A 80 10.72 -23.80 3.15
CA THR A 80 10.01 -23.24 4.30
C THR A 80 10.93 -22.33 5.11
N LEU A 81 10.47 -21.11 5.37
CA LEU A 81 11.09 -20.18 6.33
C LEU A 81 10.18 -20.07 7.55
N GLY A 82 10.61 -20.64 8.68
CA GLY A 82 9.80 -20.73 9.90
C GLY A 82 10.43 -20.03 11.09
N GLN A 83 9.64 -19.95 12.17
CA GLN A 83 10.08 -19.40 13.46
C GLN A 83 10.46 -20.53 14.44
N PRO A 84 11.44 -20.29 15.33
CA PRO A 84 11.77 -21.23 16.40
C PRO A 84 10.69 -21.27 17.48
N GLU A 85 10.70 -22.34 18.29
CA GLU A 85 9.79 -22.46 19.45
C GLU A 85 10.07 -21.41 20.55
N GLN A 86 11.30 -20.89 20.61
CA GLN A 86 11.76 -19.90 21.59
C GLN A 86 12.64 -18.85 20.90
N GLY A 87 12.39 -17.58 21.23
CA GLY A 87 13.03 -16.42 20.60
C GLY A 87 12.52 -16.17 19.18
N ASP A 88 13.20 -15.29 18.45
CA ASP A 88 12.75 -14.85 17.11
C ASP A 88 13.84 -15.05 16.05
N ALA A 89 13.42 -15.46 14.85
CA ALA A 89 14.27 -15.52 13.67
C ALA A 89 13.86 -14.45 12.64
N PHE A 90 14.81 -13.61 12.26
CA PHE A 90 14.62 -12.58 11.24
C PHE A 90 15.30 -12.97 9.94
N TYR A 91 14.63 -12.72 8.83
CA TYR A 91 15.09 -13.06 7.49
C TYR A 91 15.19 -11.77 6.65
N ASP A 92 16.40 -11.38 6.27
CA ASP A 92 16.62 -10.26 5.36
C ASP A 92 16.68 -10.77 3.91
N CYS A 93 15.63 -10.56 3.14
CA CYS A 93 15.52 -10.98 1.74
C CYS A 93 15.71 -9.79 0.79
N THR A 94 16.53 -8.82 1.17
CA THR A 94 16.79 -7.62 0.36
C THR A 94 17.49 -8.00 -0.96
N HIS A 95 16.95 -7.57 -2.10
CA HIS A 95 17.38 -7.96 -3.45
C HIS A 95 17.31 -9.47 -3.79
N ALA A 96 16.74 -10.29 -2.92
CA ALA A 96 16.62 -11.73 -3.16
C ALA A 96 15.59 -12.06 -4.27
N GLU A 97 15.70 -13.25 -4.85
CA GLU A 97 14.64 -13.90 -5.63
C GLU A 97 13.94 -14.95 -4.75
N VAL A 98 12.66 -14.75 -4.48
CA VAL A 98 11.83 -15.66 -3.66
C VAL A 98 10.74 -16.25 -4.55
N ARG A 99 10.72 -17.59 -4.65
CA ARG A 99 9.74 -18.29 -5.48
C ARG A 99 8.66 -18.98 -4.65
N GLU A 100 8.51 -20.30 -4.76
CA GLU A 100 7.49 -21.10 -4.08
C GLU A 100 7.88 -21.40 -2.63
N VAL A 101 8.15 -20.33 -1.87
CA VAL A 101 8.53 -20.40 -0.45
C VAL A 101 7.29 -20.29 0.43
N THR A 102 7.18 -21.21 1.39
CA THR A 102 6.16 -21.15 2.44
C THR A 102 6.72 -20.42 3.65
N LEU A 103 6.01 -19.38 4.10
CA LEU A 103 6.32 -18.73 5.37
C LEU A 103 5.54 -19.45 6.46
N ASP A 104 6.25 -20.17 7.30
CA ASP A 104 5.65 -20.92 8.39
C ASP A 104 5.35 -19.98 9.57
N ASP A 105 4.07 -19.93 9.95
CA ASP A 105 3.53 -19.06 10.98
C ASP A 105 3.41 -19.74 12.35
N GLU A 106 3.83 -21.00 12.46
CA GLU A 106 3.98 -21.67 13.75
C GLU A 106 4.93 -20.86 14.65
N HIS A 107 4.51 -20.64 15.91
CA HIS A 107 5.30 -19.98 16.95
C HIS A 107 5.67 -18.50 16.71
N CYS A 108 5.02 -17.78 15.79
CA CYS A 108 5.24 -16.34 15.63
C CYS A 108 4.75 -15.53 16.85
N ALA A 109 5.68 -14.91 17.60
CA ALA A 109 5.34 -14.00 18.69
C ALA A 109 4.80 -12.64 18.18
N HIS A 110 5.31 -12.17 17.04
CA HIS A 110 4.83 -10.98 16.33
C HIS A 110 4.03 -11.37 15.09
N GLY A 111 3.50 -10.38 14.34
CA GLY A 111 2.89 -10.69 13.05
C GLY A 111 3.93 -11.27 12.09
N LEU A 112 3.63 -12.37 11.40
CA LEU A 112 4.55 -13.11 10.52
C LEU A 112 5.50 -12.22 9.70
N PHE A 113 4.95 -11.24 8.96
CA PHE A 113 5.75 -10.35 8.10
C PHE A 113 6.67 -9.37 8.82
N ASN A 114 6.60 -9.26 10.15
CA ASN A 114 7.55 -8.48 10.92
C ASN A 114 8.89 -9.21 11.12
N HIS A 115 8.93 -10.51 10.83
CA HIS A 115 10.14 -11.34 10.85
C HIS A 115 10.85 -11.35 9.49
N PHE A 116 10.20 -10.87 8.44
CA PHE A 116 10.74 -10.88 7.08
C PHE A 116 10.92 -9.47 6.57
N ARG A 117 12.06 -9.22 5.91
CA ARG A 117 12.30 -7.98 5.18
C ARG A 117 12.39 -8.29 3.71
N PHE A 118 11.37 -7.85 2.98
CA PHE A 118 11.37 -7.85 1.54
C PHE A 118 11.62 -6.44 1.05
N CYS A 119 12.83 -6.18 0.54
CA CYS A 119 13.19 -4.91 -0.08
C CYS A 119 13.75 -5.17 -1.48
N ASN A 120 13.07 -4.65 -2.50
CA ASN A 120 13.41 -4.89 -3.90
C ASN A 120 13.52 -6.38 -4.30
N THR A 121 12.94 -7.28 -3.50
CA THR A 121 12.87 -8.72 -3.72
C THR A 121 12.03 -9.05 -4.96
N ASP A 122 12.51 -9.96 -5.81
CA ASP A 122 11.76 -10.54 -6.93
C ASP A 122 10.92 -11.72 -6.44
N PHE A 123 9.62 -11.69 -6.75
CA PHE A 123 8.69 -12.73 -6.35
C PHE A 123 8.19 -13.51 -7.57
N HIS A 124 8.27 -14.84 -7.54
CA HIS A 124 7.78 -15.70 -8.61
C HIS A 124 6.99 -16.89 -8.06
N GLY A 125 5.66 -16.86 -8.16
CA GLY A 125 4.82 -17.95 -7.63
C GLY A 125 4.69 -17.96 -6.11
N PHE A 126 5.18 -16.92 -5.42
CA PHE A 126 4.98 -16.75 -3.98
C PHE A 126 3.51 -16.47 -3.65
N ASP A 127 2.92 -17.31 -2.80
CA ASP A 127 1.50 -17.20 -2.44
C ASP A 127 1.25 -16.23 -1.27
N PHE A 128 0.89 -14.98 -1.60
CA PHE A 128 0.44 -14.01 -0.61
C PHE A 128 -0.95 -14.33 0.00
N THR A 129 -1.72 -15.24 -0.62
CA THR A 129 -3.10 -15.56 -0.22
C THR A 129 -3.15 -16.20 1.16
N ALA A 130 -2.24 -17.14 1.42
CA ALA A 130 -2.10 -17.85 2.68
C ALA A 130 -1.89 -16.90 3.87
N HIS A 131 -1.31 -15.72 3.63
CA HIS A 131 -0.88 -14.80 4.69
C HIS A 131 -1.66 -13.47 4.72
N LYS A 132 -2.82 -13.38 4.05
CA LYS A 132 -3.65 -12.16 3.98
C LYS A 132 -4.03 -11.58 5.34
N THR A 133 -4.30 -12.41 6.33
CA THR A 133 -4.67 -11.96 7.68
C THR A 133 -3.51 -11.24 8.36
N TYR A 134 -2.28 -11.75 8.19
CA TYR A 134 -1.08 -11.11 8.71
C TYR A 134 -0.75 -9.82 7.98
N LEU A 135 -0.84 -9.82 6.64
CA LEU A 135 -0.64 -8.61 5.83
C LEU A 135 -1.63 -7.50 6.22
N ALA A 136 -2.91 -7.83 6.40
CA ALA A 136 -3.91 -6.84 6.79
C ALA A 136 -3.63 -6.24 8.18
N ARG A 137 -3.13 -7.02 9.14
CA ARG A 137 -2.76 -6.55 10.49
C ARG A 137 -1.57 -5.61 10.46
N ASN A 138 -0.56 -5.88 9.63
CA ASN A 138 0.61 -5.01 9.48
C ASN A 138 0.44 -3.95 8.39
N ASN A 139 -0.81 -3.59 8.05
CA ASN A 139 -1.11 -2.57 7.05
C ASN A 139 -0.37 -2.79 5.72
N TRP A 140 -0.20 -4.04 5.29
CA TRP A 140 0.49 -4.44 4.05
C TRP A 140 1.92 -3.94 3.95
N GLU A 141 2.62 -3.84 5.08
CA GLU A 141 4.03 -3.48 5.15
C GLU A 141 4.90 -4.75 5.21
N ILE A 142 5.84 -4.86 4.27
CA ILE A 142 6.65 -6.08 4.07
C ILE A 142 8.17 -5.81 4.09
N HIS A 143 8.58 -4.56 4.29
CA HIS A 143 9.98 -4.11 4.11
C HIS A 143 10.65 -3.72 5.44
N THR A 144 10.01 -3.96 6.57
CA THR A 144 10.47 -3.53 7.90
C THR A 144 10.41 -4.69 8.88
N PHE A 145 11.44 -4.83 9.71
CA PHE A 145 11.39 -5.74 10.86
C PHE A 145 10.60 -5.13 12.03
N ALA A 146 10.10 -5.98 12.93
CA ALA A 146 9.64 -5.52 14.25
C ALA A 146 10.80 -5.15 15.19
N ALA A 147 11.96 -5.81 15.05
CA ALA A 147 13.09 -5.65 15.97
C ALA A 147 14.06 -4.55 15.50
N THR A 148 14.42 -3.66 16.42
CA THR A 148 15.39 -2.58 16.21
C THR A 148 16.83 -3.14 16.14
N GLU A 149 17.17 -4.15 16.96
CA GLU A 149 18.55 -4.68 17.06
C GLU A 149 18.95 -5.56 15.86
N ALA A 150 18.04 -6.38 15.32
CA ALA A 150 18.25 -7.09 14.06
C ALA A 150 18.31 -6.11 12.86
N ALA A 151 17.53 -5.02 12.91
CA ALA A 151 17.56 -3.99 11.87
C ALA A 151 18.89 -3.22 11.84
N ASP A 152 19.48 -2.93 13.00
CA ASP A 152 20.78 -2.27 13.12
C ASP A 152 21.93 -3.16 12.62
N ARG A 153 21.84 -4.48 12.82
CA ARG A 153 22.86 -5.46 12.38
C ARG A 153 22.88 -5.69 10.86
N SER A 154 21.74 -5.55 10.20
CA SER A 154 21.62 -5.71 8.74
C SER A 154 22.30 -4.59 7.93
N GLY A 155 22.69 -3.47 8.55
CA GLY A 155 23.47 -2.41 7.89
C GLY A 155 22.77 -1.68 6.73
N SER A 156 21.47 -1.94 6.51
CA SER A 156 20.70 -1.59 5.31
C SER A 156 19.89 -0.28 5.43
N GLU A 157 20.25 0.66 6.32
CA GLU A 157 19.53 1.95 6.43
C GLU A 157 19.49 2.74 5.10
N THR A 158 20.51 2.56 4.25
CA THR A 158 20.60 3.21 2.93
C THR A 158 19.65 2.63 1.88
N ASP A 159 19.03 1.47 2.12
CA ASP A 159 18.27 0.78 1.09
C ASP A 159 16.80 1.20 1.01
N PHE A 160 16.29 1.89 2.03
CA PHE A 160 14.89 2.32 2.12
C PHE A 160 14.59 3.64 1.39
N THR A 161 15.15 3.80 0.18
CA THR A 161 14.78 4.94 -0.66
C THR A 161 13.34 4.80 -1.18
N PRO A 162 12.56 5.89 -1.31
CA PRO A 162 11.21 5.84 -1.86
C PRO A 162 11.13 5.21 -3.26
N ALA A 163 12.22 5.27 -4.04
CA ALA A 163 12.30 4.64 -5.36
C ALA A 163 12.42 3.12 -5.27
N ARG A 164 13.20 2.59 -4.33
CA ARG A 164 13.31 1.15 -4.09
C ARG A 164 12.03 0.58 -3.47
N LEU A 165 11.41 1.32 -2.56
CA LEU A 165 10.12 0.92 -1.99
C LEU A 165 9.01 0.94 -3.04
N GLU A 166 9.00 1.91 -3.97
CA GLU A 166 8.10 1.87 -5.14
C GLU A 166 8.28 0.56 -5.93
N ASN A 167 9.52 0.13 -6.19
CA ASN A 167 9.80 -1.12 -6.91
C ASN A 167 9.38 -2.36 -6.10
N THR A 168 9.68 -2.38 -4.80
CA THR A 168 9.31 -3.47 -3.87
C THR A 168 7.82 -3.79 -3.95
N TYR A 169 6.96 -2.77 -3.80
CA TYR A 169 5.52 -2.97 -3.86
C TYR A 169 5.00 -3.21 -5.28
N LEU A 170 5.69 -2.73 -6.31
CA LEU A 170 5.38 -3.07 -7.71
C LEU A 170 5.60 -4.57 -7.98
N LYS A 171 6.73 -5.13 -7.55
CA LYS A 171 7.06 -6.56 -7.67
C LYS A 171 6.06 -7.42 -6.91
N ALA A 172 5.80 -7.10 -5.63
CA ALA A 172 4.80 -7.80 -4.81
C ALA A 172 3.39 -7.74 -5.42
N LYS A 173 2.97 -6.58 -5.94
CA LYS A 173 1.70 -6.42 -6.65
C LYS A 173 1.60 -7.32 -7.88
N ASN A 174 2.64 -7.35 -8.71
CA ASN A 174 2.63 -8.16 -9.93
C ASN A 174 2.50 -9.65 -9.58
N CYS A 175 3.29 -10.15 -8.61
CA CYS A 175 3.17 -11.53 -8.15
C CYS A 175 1.77 -11.85 -7.58
N ALA A 176 1.22 -10.98 -6.73
CA ALA A 176 -0.14 -11.16 -6.21
C ALA A 176 -1.21 -11.15 -7.33
N SER A 177 -1.02 -10.33 -8.36
CA SER A 177 -1.90 -10.26 -9.53
C SER A 177 -1.81 -11.53 -10.39
N ASP A 178 -0.60 -12.04 -10.61
CA ASP A 178 -0.34 -13.26 -11.39
C ASP A 178 -0.94 -14.49 -10.70
N PHE A 179 -0.92 -14.52 -9.37
CA PHE A 179 -1.60 -15.55 -8.56
C PHE A 179 -3.13 -15.38 -8.52
N GLY A 180 -3.66 -14.25 -8.98
CA GLY A 180 -5.10 -13.94 -8.95
C GLY A 180 -5.61 -13.39 -7.61
N ASP A 181 -4.74 -13.04 -6.66
CA ASP A 181 -5.14 -12.41 -5.40
C ASP A 181 -5.40 -10.90 -5.57
N ARG A 182 -6.63 -10.60 -6.00
CA ARG A 182 -7.09 -9.22 -6.23
C ARG A 182 -6.95 -8.31 -5.01
N LYS A 183 -7.16 -8.83 -3.80
CA LYS A 183 -7.12 -8.02 -2.57
C LYS A 183 -5.68 -7.63 -2.25
N ALA A 184 -4.75 -8.58 -2.32
CA ALA A 184 -3.34 -8.31 -2.08
C ALA A 184 -2.76 -7.37 -3.15
N ALA A 185 -3.05 -7.62 -4.42
CA ALA A 185 -2.61 -6.75 -5.52
C ALA A 185 -3.12 -5.31 -5.34
N ALA A 186 -4.38 -5.10 -4.96
CA ALA A 186 -4.92 -3.77 -4.73
C ALA A 186 -4.23 -3.01 -3.58
N GLU A 187 -3.94 -3.68 -2.47
CA GLU A 187 -3.30 -3.04 -1.31
C GLU A 187 -1.81 -2.76 -1.55
N PHE A 188 -1.10 -3.67 -2.24
CA PHE A 188 0.27 -3.41 -2.70
C PHE A 188 0.32 -2.28 -3.73
N PHE A 189 -0.66 -2.18 -4.62
CA PHE A 189 -0.79 -1.03 -5.54
C PHE A 189 -0.97 0.30 -4.78
N ILE A 190 -1.76 0.32 -3.70
CA ILE A 190 -1.91 1.52 -2.86
C ILE A 190 -0.55 1.89 -2.25
N LYS A 191 0.21 0.92 -1.73
CA LYS A 191 1.56 1.15 -1.19
C LYS A 191 2.52 1.67 -2.26
N GLU A 192 2.56 1.05 -3.45
CA GLU A 192 3.32 1.51 -4.62
C GLU A 192 3.06 3.00 -4.89
N MET A 193 1.79 3.41 -4.93
CA MET A 193 1.42 4.80 -5.18
C MET A 193 1.82 5.76 -4.04
N VAL A 194 1.80 5.31 -2.78
CA VAL A 194 2.26 6.11 -1.62
C VAL A 194 3.74 6.43 -1.76
N TYR A 195 4.58 5.45 -2.11
CA TYR A 195 6.02 5.67 -2.28
C TYR A 195 6.34 6.43 -3.56
N ARG A 196 5.61 6.19 -4.67
CA ARG A 196 5.67 7.04 -5.87
C ARG A 196 5.40 8.51 -5.56
N ARG A 197 4.41 8.79 -4.69
CA ARG A 197 4.11 10.15 -4.23
C ARG A 197 5.25 10.73 -3.38
N ARG A 198 5.81 9.97 -2.43
CA ARG A 198 6.96 10.41 -1.60
C ARG A 198 8.20 10.68 -2.45
N LYS A 199 8.48 9.83 -3.45
CA LYS A 199 9.55 10.01 -4.44
C LYS A 199 9.39 11.31 -5.23
N ASN A 200 8.21 11.54 -5.81
CA ASN A 200 7.94 12.76 -6.57
C ASN A 200 7.95 14.03 -5.69
N TRP A 201 7.53 13.91 -4.42
CA TRP A 201 7.63 15.02 -3.45
C TRP A 201 9.07 15.40 -3.18
N ARG A 202 9.95 14.42 -2.90
CA ARG A 202 11.38 14.69 -2.72
C ARG A 202 11.95 15.37 -3.96
N ALA A 203 11.77 14.79 -5.15
CA ALA A 203 12.26 15.38 -6.39
C ALA A 203 11.75 16.82 -6.67
N ALA A 204 10.56 17.19 -6.19
CA ALA A 204 9.99 18.52 -6.37
C ALA A 204 10.46 19.55 -5.33
N PHE A 205 10.67 19.13 -4.06
CA PHE A 205 10.88 20.04 -2.93
C PHE A 205 12.25 19.94 -2.26
N THR A 206 13.06 18.90 -2.51
CA THR A 206 14.45 18.87 -2.06
C THR A 206 15.34 19.60 -3.07
N ARG A 207 16.19 20.51 -2.58
CA ARG A 207 17.26 21.15 -3.37
C ARG A 207 18.44 20.19 -3.52
N GLU A 208 18.22 19.03 -4.11
CA GLU A 208 19.33 18.24 -4.64
C GLU A 208 19.83 18.91 -5.93
N GLU A 209 21.13 19.18 -6.01
CA GLU A 209 21.80 19.88 -7.13
C GLU A 209 21.59 19.19 -8.49
N ALA A 210 21.21 17.91 -8.49
CA ALA A 210 21.07 17.09 -9.69
C ALA A 210 19.70 17.18 -10.42
N VAL A 211 18.70 17.88 -9.89
CA VAL A 211 17.35 17.87 -10.49
C VAL A 211 17.07 19.14 -11.30
N SER A 212 17.03 18.99 -12.63
CA SER A 212 16.66 20.05 -13.58
C SER A 212 15.31 20.72 -13.25
N PRO A 213 15.16 22.04 -13.45
CA PRO A 213 13.91 22.77 -13.20
C PRO A 213 12.69 22.18 -13.92
N VAL A 214 12.87 21.65 -15.13
CA VAL A 214 11.79 21.02 -15.92
C VAL A 214 11.32 19.70 -15.29
N ASN A 215 12.23 18.96 -14.68
CA ASN A 215 11.89 17.71 -14.00
C ASN A 215 11.18 17.98 -12.68
N ARG A 216 11.48 19.09 -12.00
CA ARG A 216 10.78 19.53 -10.79
C ARG A 216 9.32 19.90 -11.06
N THR A 217 9.03 20.66 -12.13
CA THR A 217 7.65 21.01 -12.48
C THR A 217 6.83 19.78 -12.89
N LYS A 218 7.41 18.86 -13.66
CA LYS A 218 6.79 17.56 -13.96
C LYS A 218 6.53 16.73 -12.71
N ALA A 219 7.48 16.68 -11.78
CA ALA A 219 7.33 15.95 -10.52
C ALA A 219 6.21 16.54 -9.65
N LEU A 220 6.11 17.87 -9.59
CA LEU A 220 5.03 18.58 -8.90
C LEU A 220 3.67 18.23 -9.52
N GLY A 221 3.55 18.27 -10.86
CA GLY A 221 2.32 17.86 -11.56
C GLY A 221 1.92 16.42 -11.25
N LYS A 222 2.87 15.48 -11.30
CA LYS A 222 2.63 14.08 -10.91
C LYS A 222 2.21 13.94 -9.44
N TRP A 223 2.82 14.72 -8.55
CA TRP A 223 2.46 14.71 -7.13
C TRP A 223 1.04 15.25 -6.90
N ILE A 224 0.67 16.38 -7.53
CA ILE A 224 -0.67 16.97 -7.44
C ILE A 224 -1.70 15.97 -7.97
N GLY A 225 -1.48 15.43 -9.18
CA GLY A 225 -2.38 14.45 -9.78
C GLY A 225 -2.57 13.21 -8.90
N ASN A 226 -1.48 12.64 -8.39
CA ASN A 226 -1.56 11.49 -7.47
C ASN A 226 -2.27 11.84 -6.15
N LYS A 227 -2.08 13.06 -5.62
CA LYS A 227 -2.75 13.49 -4.39
C LYS A 227 -4.26 13.65 -4.61
N VAL A 228 -4.67 14.27 -5.72
CA VAL A 228 -6.07 14.40 -6.11
C VAL A 228 -6.69 13.01 -6.25
N LEU A 229 -6.08 12.12 -7.02
CA LEU A 229 -6.59 10.76 -7.26
C LEU A 229 -6.68 9.93 -5.96
N HIS A 230 -5.73 10.10 -5.05
CA HIS A 230 -5.78 9.44 -3.74
C HIS A 230 -6.97 9.93 -2.89
N GLN A 231 -7.18 11.25 -2.87
CA GLN A 231 -8.20 11.87 -2.03
C GLN A 231 -9.61 11.63 -2.59
N THR A 232 -9.79 11.67 -3.92
CA THR A 232 -11.10 11.50 -4.55
C THR A 232 -11.53 10.04 -4.59
N CYS A 233 -10.74 9.13 -5.15
CA CYS A 233 -11.14 7.73 -5.37
C CYS A 233 -10.22 6.69 -4.73
N GLY A 234 -9.20 7.10 -3.96
CA GLY A 234 -8.24 6.17 -3.37
C GLY A 234 -7.48 5.38 -4.44
N TYR A 235 -7.05 6.04 -5.51
CA TYR A 235 -6.41 5.44 -6.70
C TYR A 235 -7.30 4.53 -7.54
N GLY A 236 -8.62 4.70 -7.45
CA GLY A 236 -9.59 3.90 -8.21
C GLY A 236 -10.13 2.71 -7.43
N GLU A 237 -9.60 2.45 -6.23
CA GLU A 237 -9.91 1.23 -5.46
C GLU A 237 -11.05 1.43 -4.45
N ARG A 238 -11.43 2.67 -4.13
CA ARG A 238 -12.38 2.97 -3.04
C ARG A 238 -13.58 3.79 -3.53
N LEU A 239 -14.59 3.09 -4.07
CA LEU A 239 -15.86 3.68 -4.56
C LEU A 239 -16.51 4.63 -3.55
N TRP A 240 -16.60 4.21 -2.29
CA TRP A 240 -17.23 5.00 -1.23
C TRP A 240 -16.55 6.35 -0.98
N ARG A 241 -15.26 6.51 -1.31
CA ARG A 241 -14.60 7.82 -1.22
C ARG A 241 -15.18 8.80 -2.25
N VAL A 242 -15.47 8.34 -3.46
CA VAL A 242 -16.06 9.19 -4.49
C VAL A 242 -17.46 9.63 -4.08
N VAL A 243 -18.28 8.71 -3.56
CA VAL A 243 -19.62 9.02 -3.05
C VAL A 243 -19.56 10.06 -1.93
N TYR A 244 -18.66 9.88 -0.96
CA TYR A 244 -18.46 10.84 0.13
C TYR A 244 -17.98 12.21 -0.38
N VAL A 245 -17.01 12.25 -1.30
CA VAL A 245 -16.50 13.50 -1.88
C VAL A 245 -17.59 14.23 -2.67
N SER A 246 -18.45 13.51 -3.41
CA SER A 246 -19.63 14.08 -4.06
C SER A 246 -20.60 14.69 -3.05
N ALA A 247 -20.94 13.97 -1.98
CA ALA A 247 -21.83 14.47 -0.94
C ALA A 247 -21.27 15.72 -0.23
N VAL A 248 -19.97 15.74 0.07
CA VAL A 248 -19.28 16.91 0.64
C VAL A 248 -19.27 18.08 -0.35
N THR A 249 -19.07 17.82 -1.64
CA THR A 249 -19.11 18.85 -2.69
C THR A 249 -20.48 19.50 -2.76
N VAL A 250 -21.56 18.69 -2.85
CA VAL A 250 -22.95 19.18 -2.82
C VAL A 250 -23.22 19.98 -1.55
N PHE A 251 -22.74 19.51 -0.40
CA PHE A 251 -22.92 20.24 0.85
C PHE A 251 -22.22 21.60 0.85
N ILE A 252 -20.95 21.65 0.44
CA ILE A 252 -20.18 22.90 0.37
C ILE A 252 -20.83 23.88 -0.59
N TRP A 253 -21.29 23.42 -1.76
CA TRP A 253 -21.97 24.28 -2.73
C TRP A 253 -23.31 24.80 -2.21
N GLY A 254 -24.11 23.96 -1.54
CA GLY A 254 -25.34 24.40 -0.86
C GLY A 254 -25.09 25.52 0.16
N VAL A 255 -24.00 25.42 0.93
CA VAL A 255 -23.58 26.49 1.86
C VAL A 255 -23.10 27.74 1.12
N LEU A 256 -22.34 27.61 0.03
CA LEU A 256 -21.88 28.73 -0.79
C LEU A 256 -23.05 29.49 -1.43
N TYR A 257 -24.04 28.78 -1.98
CA TYR A 257 -25.26 29.41 -2.48
C TYR A 257 -25.99 30.18 -1.39
N THR A 258 -26.08 29.60 -0.20
CA THR A 258 -26.79 30.21 0.94
C THR A 258 -26.12 31.47 1.48
N THR A 259 -24.79 31.54 1.44
CA THR A 259 -24.01 32.61 2.10
C THR A 259 -23.45 33.65 1.16
N THR A 260 -23.12 33.27 -0.08
CA THR A 260 -22.34 34.09 -1.02
C THR A 260 -23.20 34.66 -2.14
N THR A 261 -24.37 34.11 -2.38
CA THR A 261 -25.24 34.55 -3.48
C THR A 261 -26.39 35.42 -2.98
N GLN A 262 -26.91 36.27 -3.87
CA GLN A 262 -28.12 37.05 -3.61
C GLN A 262 -29.40 36.19 -3.59
N GLY A 263 -29.25 34.87 -3.71
CA GLY A 263 -30.32 33.89 -3.64
C GLY A 263 -30.48 33.03 -4.88
N THR A 264 -31.37 32.06 -4.75
CA THR A 264 -32.00 31.37 -5.87
C THR A 264 -33.45 31.82 -6.01
N THR A 265 -33.95 31.90 -7.25
CA THR A 265 -35.36 32.18 -7.55
C THR A 265 -36.03 30.92 -8.05
N GLY A 266 -37.18 30.57 -7.47
CA GLY A 266 -38.03 29.49 -7.97
C GLY A 266 -39.43 29.97 -8.36
N SER A 267 -40.18 29.10 -9.03
CA SER A 267 -41.53 29.35 -9.56
C SER A 267 -42.58 29.76 -8.51
N SER A 268 -42.28 29.53 -7.23
CA SER A 268 -43.10 29.91 -6.07
C SER A 268 -42.84 31.34 -5.53
N GLY A 269 -42.03 32.15 -6.22
CA GLY A 269 -41.73 33.53 -5.81
C GLY A 269 -40.80 33.65 -4.59
N LEU A 270 -40.28 32.53 -4.09
CA LEU A 270 -39.30 32.48 -3.01
C LEU A 270 -37.93 32.94 -3.54
N THR A 271 -37.69 34.24 -3.50
CA THR A 271 -36.34 34.82 -3.49
C THR A 271 -35.70 34.45 -2.15
N THR A 272 -34.78 33.49 -2.14
CA THR A 272 -33.98 33.25 -0.93
C THR A 272 -32.97 34.37 -0.81
N GLN A 273 -33.29 35.48 -0.14
CA GLN A 273 -32.25 36.45 0.22
C GLN A 273 -31.12 35.67 0.93
N GLY A 274 -29.90 35.74 0.39
CA GLY A 274 -28.74 35.12 0.98
C GLY A 274 -28.63 35.55 2.45
N ILE A 275 -28.31 34.60 3.33
CA ILE A 275 -28.24 34.91 4.75
C ILE A 275 -26.91 35.62 5.00
N GLY A 276 -26.94 36.78 5.66
CA GLY A 276 -25.78 37.67 5.86
C GLY A 276 -24.70 37.14 6.82
N GLY A 277 -24.33 35.87 6.73
CA GLY A 277 -23.24 35.26 7.51
C GLY A 277 -23.47 33.79 7.85
N LEU A 278 -22.37 33.07 8.12
CA LEU A 278 -22.37 31.65 8.52
C LEU A 278 -23.15 31.38 9.83
N SER A 279 -23.18 32.34 10.75
CA SER A 279 -23.92 32.21 12.03
C SER A 279 -25.42 32.03 11.83
N ASN A 280 -25.96 32.63 10.77
CA ASN A 280 -27.39 32.60 10.49
C ASN A 280 -27.83 31.30 9.81
N LEU A 281 -26.91 30.41 9.42
CA LEU A 281 -27.24 29.06 8.94
C LEU A 281 -27.86 28.19 10.04
N PHE A 282 -27.51 28.44 11.30
CA PHE A 282 -27.99 27.65 12.44
C PHE A 282 -29.35 28.14 12.97
N SER A 283 -29.93 29.21 12.40
CA SER A 283 -31.29 29.61 12.73
C SER A 283 -32.31 28.69 12.04
N PRO A 284 -33.54 28.54 12.58
CA PRO A 284 -34.59 27.76 11.94
C PRO A 284 -34.88 28.21 10.50
N GLU A 285 -34.86 29.52 10.27
CA GLU A 285 -35.05 30.12 8.95
C GLU A 285 -33.87 29.81 8.02
N GLY A 286 -32.64 29.89 8.52
CA GLY A 286 -31.44 29.59 7.76
C GLY A 286 -31.33 28.11 7.37
N ALA A 287 -31.78 27.20 8.24
CA ALA A 287 -31.85 25.78 7.93
C ALA A 287 -32.81 25.47 6.77
N VAL A 288 -33.96 26.17 6.70
CA VAL A 288 -34.91 26.04 5.58
C VAL A 288 -34.31 26.58 4.28
N VAL A 289 -33.60 27.71 4.33
CA VAL A 289 -32.91 28.27 3.15
C VAL A 289 -31.79 27.34 2.69
N LEU A 290 -30.99 26.83 3.61
CA LEU A 290 -29.93 25.85 3.31
C LEU A 290 -30.53 24.61 2.66
N GLY A 291 -31.63 24.05 3.18
CA GLY A 291 -32.31 22.89 2.59
C GLY A 291 -32.71 23.10 1.12
N LYS A 292 -33.20 24.29 0.77
CA LYS A 292 -33.54 24.64 -0.63
C LYS A 292 -32.30 24.75 -1.52
N ASN A 293 -31.24 25.39 -1.04
CA ASN A 293 -29.99 25.53 -1.77
C ASN A 293 -29.22 24.21 -1.87
N MET A 294 -29.37 23.31 -0.90
CA MET A 294 -28.87 21.94 -0.92
C MET A 294 -29.55 21.13 -2.02
N TYR A 295 -30.88 21.26 -2.15
CA TYR A 295 -31.62 20.66 -3.25
C TYR A 295 -31.18 21.21 -4.61
N PHE A 296 -31.04 22.53 -4.74
CA PHE A 296 -30.52 23.15 -5.98
C PHE A 296 -29.11 22.66 -6.33
N SER A 297 -28.21 22.60 -5.35
CA SER A 297 -26.86 22.06 -5.49
C SER A 297 -26.89 20.59 -5.95
N MET A 298 -27.71 19.74 -5.32
CA MET A 298 -27.84 18.33 -5.72
C MET A 298 -28.31 18.18 -7.19
N VAL A 299 -29.34 18.92 -7.59
CA VAL A 299 -29.89 18.89 -8.96
C VAL A 299 -28.90 19.45 -9.99
N THR A 300 -28.12 20.46 -9.62
CA THR A 300 -27.07 21.05 -10.46
C THR A 300 -25.88 20.10 -10.61
N PHE A 301 -25.40 19.54 -9.50
CA PHE A 301 -24.30 18.58 -9.45
C PHE A 301 -24.59 17.33 -10.28
N THR A 302 -25.80 16.78 -10.15
CA THR A 302 -26.24 15.61 -10.92
C THR A 302 -26.64 15.94 -12.35
N THR A 303 -26.65 17.22 -12.73
CA THR A 303 -27.09 17.72 -14.04
C THR A 303 -28.54 17.40 -14.39
N LEU A 304 -29.38 17.07 -13.38
CA LEU A 304 -30.81 16.79 -13.56
C LEU A 304 -31.57 18.04 -14.04
N GLY A 305 -31.28 19.21 -13.46
CA GLY A 305 -31.77 20.50 -13.93
C GLY A 305 -33.29 20.62 -14.10
N TYR A 306 -34.10 20.26 -13.08
CA TYR A 306 -35.58 20.36 -13.16
C TYR A 306 -36.12 21.75 -13.56
N GLY A 307 -35.33 22.81 -13.38
CA GLY A 307 -35.67 24.16 -13.80
C GLY A 307 -36.64 24.89 -12.87
N ASP A 308 -37.00 24.26 -11.74
CA ASP A 308 -37.84 24.80 -10.67
C ASP A 308 -37.12 25.84 -9.81
N ILE A 309 -35.79 25.77 -9.73
CA ILE A 309 -34.91 26.74 -9.06
C ILE A 309 -33.80 27.18 -10.02
N GLN A 310 -33.54 28.49 -10.09
CA GLN A 310 -32.51 29.07 -10.94
C GLN A 310 -31.56 29.98 -10.15
N PRO A 311 -30.26 30.00 -10.50
CA PRO A 311 -29.27 30.87 -9.87
C PRO A 311 -29.45 32.32 -10.32
N VAL A 312 -29.49 33.24 -9.34
CA VAL A 312 -29.67 34.68 -9.60
C VAL A 312 -28.35 35.42 -9.44
N GLY A 313 -28.05 36.28 -10.41
CA GLY A 313 -26.81 37.06 -10.45
C GLY A 313 -25.63 36.31 -11.06
N SER A 314 -24.58 37.07 -11.38
CA SER A 314 -23.38 36.55 -12.05
C SER A 314 -22.62 35.52 -11.21
N THR A 315 -22.47 35.80 -9.92
CA THR A 315 -21.75 34.91 -8.99
C THR A 315 -22.42 33.55 -8.86
N ALA A 316 -23.75 33.50 -8.69
CA ALA A 316 -24.49 32.24 -8.57
C ALA A 316 -24.41 31.41 -9.86
N ARG A 317 -24.52 32.06 -11.02
CA ARG A 317 -24.40 31.39 -12.33
C ARG A 317 -23.00 30.82 -12.56
N ALA A 318 -21.95 31.55 -12.17
CA ALA A 318 -20.58 31.05 -12.23
C ALA A 318 -20.36 29.85 -11.31
N LEU A 319 -20.85 29.91 -10.07
CA LEU A 319 -20.79 28.79 -9.12
C LEU A 319 -21.53 27.55 -9.64
N ALA A 320 -22.71 27.73 -10.23
CA ALA A 320 -23.48 26.64 -10.84
C ALA A 320 -22.78 26.01 -12.04
N GLY A 321 -22.15 26.82 -12.91
CA GLY A 321 -21.34 26.30 -14.01
C GLY A 321 -20.14 25.48 -13.52
N LEU A 322 -19.45 25.96 -12.49
CA LEU A 322 -18.35 25.22 -11.86
C LEU A 322 -18.84 23.93 -11.19
N GLU A 323 -19.97 23.97 -10.49
CA GLU A 323 -20.56 22.81 -9.84
C GLU A 323 -20.92 21.72 -10.84
N ALA A 324 -21.63 22.07 -11.91
CA ALA A 324 -22.05 21.14 -12.94
C ALA A 324 -20.84 20.47 -13.61
N PHE A 325 -19.79 21.26 -13.89
CA PHE A 325 -18.53 20.72 -14.42
C PHE A 325 -17.86 19.73 -13.45
N LEU A 326 -17.77 20.08 -12.16
CA LEU A 326 -17.18 19.22 -11.13
C LEU A 326 -18.01 17.95 -10.89
N GLY A 327 -19.34 18.08 -10.94
CA GLY A 327 -20.29 16.97 -10.87
C GLY A 327 -20.10 15.99 -12.02
N ALA A 328 -19.99 16.48 -13.26
CA ALA A 328 -19.71 15.64 -14.42
C ALA A 328 -18.39 14.86 -14.28
N LEU A 329 -17.33 15.51 -13.78
CA LEU A 329 -16.04 14.85 -13.52
C LEU A 329 -16.15 13.76 -12.43
N LEU A 330 -16.88 14.03 -11.35
CA LEU A 330 -17.06 13.06 -10.27
C LEU A 330 -17.94 11.88 -10.67
N VAL A 331 -18.99 12.10 -11.47
CA VAL A 331 -19.78 11.02 -12.06
C VAL A 331 -18.93 10.16 -12.99
N ALA A 332 -18.11 10.77 -13.85
CA ALA A 332 -17.16 10.04 -14.70
C ALA A 332 -16.16 9.22 -13.85
N LEU A 333 -15.71 9.77 -12.71
CA LEU A 333 -14.84 9.08 -11.78
C LEU A 333 -15.52 7.88 -11.11
N VAL A 334 -16.81 7.97 -10.77
CA VAL A 334 -17.61 6.82 -10.29
C VAL A 334 -17.61 5.70 -11.33
N VAL A 335 -17.90 6.03 -12.59
CA VAL A 335 -17.91 5.05 -13.69
C VAL A 335 -16.54 4.41 -13.87
N PHE A 336 -15.47 5.20 -13.82
CA PHE A 336 -14.09 4.70 -13.89
C PHE A 336 -13.77 3.71 -12.74
N VAL A 337 -14.15 4.04 -11.51
CA VAL A 337 -13.93 3.18 -10.33
C VAL A 337 -14.71 1.86 -10.45
N LEU A 338 -15.98 1.93 -10.90
CA LEU A 338 -16.80 0.75 -11.13
C LEU A 338 -16.20 -0.11 -12.25
N GLY A 339 -15.78 0.49 -13.35
CA GLY A 339 -15.14 -0.20 -14.46
C GLY A 339 -13.88 -0.94 -14.03
N ARG A 340 -13.01 -0.31 -13.23
CA ARG A 340 -11.83 -0.98 -12.66
C ARG A 340 -12.19 -2.14 -11.75
N ARG A 341 -13.22 -2.02 -10.92
CA ARG A 341 -13.63 -3.11 -10.02
C ARG A 341 -14.25 -4.32 -10.72
N VAL A 342 -14.85 -4.12 -11.90
CA VAL A 342 -15.47 -5.20 -12.68
C VAL A 342 -14.47 -5.85 -13.64
N ALA A 343 -13.58 -5.06 -14.23
CA ALA A 343 -12.58 -5.54 -15.19
C ALA A 343 -11.39 -6.26 -14.54
N TRP A 344 -11.28 -6.24 -13.21
CA TRP A 344 -10.20 -6.87 -12.45
C TRP A 344 -10.71 -8.01 -11.58
#